data_AF-A0A2M7KGH0-F1
#
_entry.id   AF-A0A2M7KGH0-F1
#
_cell.length_a   1.000
_cell.length_b   1.000
_cell.length_c   1.000
_cell.angle_alpha   90.00
_cell.angle_beta   90.00
_cell.angle_gamma   90.00
#
_symmetry.space_group_name_H-M   'P 1'
#
loop_
_entity.id
_entity.type
_entity.pdbx_description
1 polymer ?
#
loop_
_entity_poly.entity_id
_entity_poly.type
_entity_poly.pdbx_seq_one_letter_code
_entity_poly.pdbx_strand_id
1 'polypeptide(L)'
;AENGGAAWVLLYNLVEDPSHVTYATEVTVQLAALPPGNWSCQATRIAPGDCDPSQAWEAMGRPESLTDEQRQTLLSASELPTPEPVRIERGAIKVRVPGFSVCLLELTRR
;
A
#
# COMPACT_ATOMS: atom_id res chain seq x y z
N ALA A 1 23.51 -3.61 21.60
CA ALA A 1 22.11 -3.55 21.12
C ALA A 1 22.20 -3.59 19.60
N GLU A 2 22.18 -4.78 19.02
CA GLU A 2 22.42 -4.96 17.59
C GLU A 2 21.20 -4.50 16.80
N ASN A 3 21.45 -3.66 15.79
CA ASN A 3 20.49 -3.10 14.86
C ASN A 3 19.46 -4.15 14.42
N GLY A 4 18.20 -3.98 14.84
CA GLY A 4 17.09 -4.81 14.38
C GLY A 4 17.03 -4.77 12.87
N GLY A 5 17.24 -5.92 12.22
CA GLY A 5 17.21 -6.01 10.77
C GLY A 5 15.86 -5.53 10.24
N ALA A 6 15.90 -4.74 9.16
CA ALA A 6 14.72 -4.30 8.43
C ALA A 6 14.86 -4.70 6.96
N ALA A 7 13.73 -5.06 6.34
CA ALA A 7 13.65 -5.31 4.91
C ALA A 7 12.36 -4.72 4.37
N TRP A 8 12.40 -4.22 3.14
CA TRP A 8 11.25 -3.63 2.46
C TRP A 8 11.03 -4.33 1.13
N VAL A 9 9.78 -4.67 0.84
CA VAL A 9 9.37 -5.21 -0.44
C VAL A 9 8.28 -4.32 -0.99
N LEU A 10 8.48 -3.80 -2.21
CA LEU A 10 7.51 -2.96 -2.88
C LEU A 10 6.90 -3.73 -4.06
N LEU A 11 5.59 -3.88 -4.02
CA LEU A 11 4.82 -4.59 -5.03
C LEU A 11 4.00 -3.57 -5.83
N TYR A 12 4.12 -3.63 -7.15
CA TYR A 12 3.35 -2.82 -8.09
C TYR A 12 2.49 -3.73 -8.95
N ASN A 13 1.20 -3.45 -9.02
CA ASN A 13 0.29 -4.18 -9.90
C ASN A 13 -0.32 -3.21 -10.92
N LEU A 14 0.33 -3.10 -12.07
CA LEU A 14 -0.04 -2.18 -13.15
C LEU A 14 -0.29 -3.00 -14.42
N VAL A 15 -1.34 -2.66 -15.16
CA VAL A 15 -1.59 -3.17 -16.52
C VAL A 15 -1.63 -2.01 -17.51
N GLU A 16 -1.27 -2.30 -18.76
CA GLU A 16 -1.24 -1.29 -19.82
C GLU A 16 -2.64 -0.81 -20.22
N ASP A 17 -3.68 -1.62 -19.97
CA ASP A 17 -5.08 -1.30 -20.30
C ASP A 17 -5.84 -0.78 -19.06
N PRO A 18 -6.15 0.53 -18.98
CA PRO A 18 -6.86 1.14 -17.86
C PRO A 18 -8.34 0.77 -17.76
N SER A 19 -8.92 0.06 -18.74
CA SER A 19 -10.33 -0.33 -18.70
C SER A 19 -10.63 -1.44 -17.67
N HIS A 20 -9.60 -2.12 -17.17
CA HIS A 20 -9.71 -3.20 -16.20
C HIS A 20 -9.35 -2.72 -14.79
N VAL A 21 -10.18 -1.88 -14.17
CA VAL A 21 -9.88 -1.31 -12.83
C VAL A 21 -10.20 -2.27 -11.68
N THR A 22 -10.87 -3.40 -11.94
CA THR A 22 -11.52 -4.22 -10.89
C THR A 22 -10.85 -5.58 -10.64
N TYR A 23 -9.64 -5.81 -11.14
CA TYR A 23 -8.92 -7.06 -10.87
C TYR A 23 -8.05 -6.95 -9.61
N ALA A 24 -7.59 -8.09 -9.11
CA ALA A 24 -6.58 -8.16 -8.07
C ALA A 24 -5.72 -9.40 -8.28
N THR A 25 -4.46 -9.32 -7.90
CA THR A 25 -3.46 -10.39 -8.04
C THR A 25 -3.11 -10.93 -6.66
N GLU A 26 -3.24 -12.24 -6.48
CA GLU A 26 -2.70 -12.92 -5.30
C GLU A 26 -1.19 -13.11 -5.47
N VAL A 27 -0.40 -12.48 -4.59
CA VAL A 27 1.05 -12.51 -4.62
C VAL A 27 1.57 -13.28 -3.41
N THR A 28 2.46 -14.23 -3.65
CA THR A 28 3.23 -14.88 -2.58
C THR A 28 4.67 -14.42 -2.65
N VAL A 29 5.12 -13.69 -1.63
CA VAL A 29 6.51 -13.27 -1.47
C VAL A 29 7.24 -14.31 -0.64
N GLN A 30 8.20 -15.00 -1.25
CA GLN A 30 9.06 -15.97 -0.57
C GLN A 30 10.24 -15.24 0.06
N LEU A 31 10.44 -15.44 1.36
CA LEU A 31 11.49 -14.80 2.14
C LEU A 31 12.66 -15.78 2.29
N ALA A 32 13.54 -15.79 1.29
CA ALA A 32 14.80 -16.52 1.38
C ALA A 32 15.85 -15.68 2.11
N ALA A 33 16.66 -16.33 2.94
CA ALA A 33 17.83 -15.72 3.60
C ALA A 33 17.56 -14.58 4.61
N LEU A 34 16.38 -14.51 5.22
CA LEU A 34 16.21 -13.69 6.42
C LEU A 34 17.07 -14.24 7.56
N PRO A 35 17.85 -13.38 8.27
CA PRO A 35 18.55 -13.80 9.47
C PRO A 35 17.60 -14.47 10.49
N PRO A 36 18.04 -15.52 11.20
CA PRO A 36 17.21 -16.20 12.19
C PRO A 36 16.65 -15.23 13.23
N GLY A 37 15.35 -15.26 13.49
CA GLY A 37 14.75 -14.37 14.48
C GLY A 37 13.25 -14.25 14.29
N ASN A 38 12.61 -13.53 15.21
CA ASN A 38 11.19 -13.22 15.11
C ASN A 38 11.02 -12.02 14.18
N TRP A 39 10.23 -12.18 13.12
CA TRP A 39 9.95 -11.13 12.17
C TRP A 39 8.46 -10.75 12.24
N SER A 40 8.18 -9.46 12.20
CA SER A 40 6.83 -8.93 11.95
C SER A 40 6.80 -8.25 10.59
N CYS A 41 5.65 -8.32 9.91
CA CYS A 41 5.42 -7.60 8.66
C CYS A 41 4.21 -6.67 8.79
N GLN A 42 4.33 -5.46 8.26
CA GLN A 42 3.22 -4.54 8.05
C GLN A 42 3.09 -4.23 6.56
N ALA A 43 1.87 -4.01 6.10
CA ALA A 43 1.56 -3.63 4.74
C ALA A 43 0.89 -2.27 4.69
N THR A 44 1.40 -1.39 3.84
CA THR A 44 0.76 -0.12 3.49
C THR A 44 0.41 -0.16 2.01
N ARG A 45 -0.81 0.21 1.65
CA ARG A 45 -1.29 0.11 0.28
C ARG A 45 -1.88 1.43 -0.20
N ILE A 46 -1.60 1.79 -1.44
CA ILE A 46 -2.29 2.85 -2.18
C ILE A 46 -2.98 2.17 -3.36
N ALA A 47 -4.27 2.39 -3.53
CA ALA A 47 -5.09 1.78 -4.58
C ALA A 47 -6.14 2.79 -5.06
N PRO A 48 -6.79 2.59 -6.22
CA PRO A 48 -7.90 3.45 -6.63
C PRO A 48 -8.98 3.51 -5.54
N GLY A 49 -9.32 4.70 -5.08
CA GLY A 49 -10.22 4.90 -3.93
C GLY A 49 -9.55 5.11 -2.57
N ASP A 50 -8.26 4.74 -2.44
CA ASP A 50 -7.49 4.86 -1.21
C ASP A 50 -6.28 5.78 -1.44
N CYS A 51 -6.16 6.85 -0.64
CA CYS A 51 -5.12 7.87 -0.83
C CYS A 51 -5.21 8.51 -2.25
N ASP A 52 -6.43 8.77 -2.73
CA ASP A 52 -6.73 9.30 -4.06
C ASP A 52 -7.36 10.72 -3.99
N PRO A 53 -6.54 11.78 -3.85
CA PRO A 53 -7.04 13.15 -3.87
C PRO A 53 -7.60 13.56 -5.23
N SER A 54 -7.23 12.88 -6.32
CA SER A 54 -7.78 13.17 -7.65
C SER A 54 -9.26 12.81 -7.68
N GLN A 55 -9.61 11.60 -7.24
CA GLN A 55 -11.01 11.19 -7.14
C GLN A 55 -11.82 12.11 -6.20
N ALA A 56 -11.24 12.52 -5.07
CA ALA A 56 -11.89 13.48 -4.18
C ALA A 56 -12.14 14.84 -4.85
N TRP A 57 -11.19 15.34 -5.64
CA TRP A 57 -11.35 16.57 -6.43
C TRP A 57 -12.42 16.43 -7.53
N GLU A 58 -12.49 15.27 -8.18
CA GLU A 58 -13.54 14.97 -9.15
C GLU A 58 -14.93 14.95 -8.50
N ALA A 59 -15.05 14.35 -7.32
CA ALA A 59 -16.30 14.32 -6.55
C ALA A 59 -16.76 15.72 -6.12
N MET A 60 -15.84 16.67 -5.97
CA MET A 60 -16.15 18.10 -5.71
C MET A 60 -16.60 18.86 -6.97
N GLY A 61 -16.67 18.21 -8.13
CA GLY A 61 -17.03 18.85 -9.40
C GLY A 61 -15.86 19.55 -10.10
N ARG A 62 -14.61 19.17 -9.77
CA ARG A 62 -13.39 19.69 -10.39
C ARG A 62 -13.25 21.22 -10.30
N PRO A 63 -13.36 21.82 -9.11
CA PRO A 63 -13.27 23.28 -8.98
C PRO A 63 -11.89 23.79 -9.42
N GLU A 64 -11.86 24.95 -10.10
CA GLU A 64 -10.63 25.63 -10.50
C GLU A 64 -9.91 26.32 -9.31
N SER A 65 -10.68 26.69 -8.28
CA SER A 65 -10.17 27.26 -7.02
C SER A 65 -10.80 26.54 -5.83
N LEU A 66 -9.99 26.30 -4.80
CA LEU A 66 -10.40 25.53 -3.63
C LEU A 66 -10.77 26.45 -2.47
N THR A 67 -11.89 26.15 -1.80
CA THR A 67 -12.14 26.65 -0.44
C THR A 67 -11.19 25.97 0.55
N ASP A 68 -11.06 26.53 1.76
CA ASP A 68 -10.24 25.91 2.82
C ASP A 68 -10.78 24.52 3.22
N GLU A 69 -12.09 24.33 3.19
CA GLU A 69 -12.73 23.04 3.45
C GLU A 69 -12.35 22.01 2.38
N GLN A 70 -12.48 22.37 1.10
CA GLN A 70 -12.10 21.49 -0.01
C GLN A 70 -10.61 21.15 0.03
N ARG A 71 -9.76 22.12 0.37
CA ARG A 71 -8.32 21.89 0.58
C ARG A 71 -8.09 20.86 1.69
N GLN A 72 -8.77 21.01 2.82
CA GLN A 72 -8.62 20.07 3.93
C GLN A 72 -9.08 18.66 3.55
N THR A 73 -10.19 18.53 2.81
CA THR A 73 -10.65 17.24 2.28
C THR A 73 -9.62 16.60 1.36
N LEU A 74 -9.00 17.36 0.44
CA LEU A 74 -7.95 16.84 -0.44
C LEU A 74 -6.69 16.41 0.32
N LEU A 75 -6.31 17.15 1.36
CA LEU A 75 -5.20 16.76 2.22
C LEU A 75 -5.49 15.44 2.93
N SER A 76 -6.68 15.29 3.51
CA SER A 76 -7.09 14.03 4.14
C SER A 76 -7.19 12.88 3.14
N ALA A 77 -7.64 13.15 1.91
CA ALA A 77 -7.65 12.15 0.82
C ALA A 77 -6.24 11.80 0.31
N SER A 78 -5.20 12.55 0.68
CA SER A 78 -3.79 12.26 0.36
C SER A 78 -3.06 11.53 1.48
N GLU A 79 -3.72 11.28 2.62
CA GLU A 79 -3.09 10.60 3.74
C GLU A 79 -2.89 9.12 3.42
N LEU A 80 -1.69 8.62 3.74
CA LEU A 80 -1.41 7.19 3.62
C LEU A 80 -2.28 6.42 4.61
N PRO A 81 -2.85 5.28 4.21
CA PRO A 81 -3.61 4.45 5.13
C PRO A 81 -2.71 3.90 6.23
N THR A 82 -3.33 3.57 7.36
CA THR A 82 -2.62 2.96 8.49
C THR A 82 -2.05 1.60 8.06
N PRO A 83 -0.76 1.31 8.34
CA PRO A 83 -0.17 0.02 8.02
C PRO A 83 -0.90 -1.13 8.72
N GLU A 84 -1.23 -2.18 7.96
CA GLU A 84 -1.93 -3.36 8.46
C GLU A 84 -0.95 -4.50 8.75
N PRO A 85 -1.09 -5.24 9.87
CA PRO A 85 -0.23 -6.37 10.15
C PRO A 85 -0.48 -7.52 9.16
N VAL A 86 0.59 -8.03 8.56
CA VAL A 86 0.54 -9.19 7.66
C VAL A 86 1.30 -10.36 8.26
N ARG A 87 0.72 -11.56 8.17
CA ARG A 87 1.33 -12.77 8.71
C ARG A 87 2.47 -13.25 7.81
N ILE A 88 3.56 -13.65 8.46
CA ILE A 88 4.62 -14.43 7.84
C ILE A 88 4.36 -15.90 8.19
N GLU A 89 4.03 -16.71 7.19
CA GLU A 89 3.73 -18.12 7.36
C GLU A 89 4.75 -18.97 6.62
N ARG A 90 5.50 -19.80 7.35
CA ARG A 90 6.50 -20.72 6.79
C ARG A 90 7.49 -20.04 5.83
N GLY A 91 7.93 -18.84 6.18
CA GLY A 91 8.88 -18.06 5.36
C GLY A 91 8.27 -17.38 4.14
N ALA A 92 6.94 -17.23 4.08
CA ALA A 92 6.26 -16.54 3.01
C ALA A 92 5.24 -15.52 3.52
N ILE A 93 5.01 -14.48 2.73
CA ILE A 93 3.94 -13.51 2.91
C ILE A 93 2.97 -13.68 1.74
N LYS A 94 1.68 -13.79 2.05
CA LYS A 94 0.62 -13.83 1.04
C LYS A 94 -0.18 -12.53 1.12
N VAL A 95 -0.30 -11.83 0.01
CA VAL A 95 -1.06 -10.58 -0.08
C VAL A 95 -1.85 -10.53 -1.38
N ARG A 96 -3.06 -9.99 -1.29
CA ARG A 96 -3.88 -9.62 -2.43
C ARG A 96 -3.56 -8.18 -2.83
N VAL A 97 -3.07 -7.97 -4.04
CA VAL A 97 -2.68 -6.65 -4.55
C VAL A 97 -3.70 -6.23 -5.61
N PRO A 98 -4.59 -5.25 -5.35
CA PRO A 98 -5.53 -4.72 -6.34
C PRO A 98 -4.85 -4.23 -7.62
N GLY A 99 -5.57 -4.17 -8.73
CA GLY A 99 -5.10 -3.49 -9.94
C GLY A 99 -4.84 -2.01 -9.68
N PHE A 100 -3.89 -1.43 -10.41
CA PHE A 100 -3.47 -0.03 -10.28
C PHE A 100 -3.07 0.37 -8.85
N SER A 101 -2.46 -0.56 -8.11
CA SER A 101 -2.08 -0.34 -6.72
C SER A 101 -0.58 -0.55 -6.47
N VAL A 102 -0.12 0.07 -5.40
CA VAL A 102 1.22 -0.10 -4.83
C VAL A 102 1.06 -0.59 -3.40
N CYS A 103 1.82 -1.62 -3.03
CA CYS A 103 1.82 -2.20 -1.70
C CYS A 103 3.25 -2.29 -1.17
N LEU A 104 3.55 -1.61 -0.07
CA LEU A 104 4.79 -1.71 0.67
C LEU A 104 4.64 -2.74 1.78
N LEU A 105 5.50 -3.76 1.80
CA LEU A 105 5.66 -4.68 2.91
C LEU A 105 6.91 -4.30 3.69
N GLU A 106 6.74 -3.93 4.95
CA GLU A 106 7.82 -3.59 5.87
C GLU A 106 8.05 -4.75 6.83
N LEU A 107 9.22 -5.37 6.76
CA LEU A 107 9.61 -6.45 7.66
C LEU A 107 10.56 -5.89 8.72
N THR A 108 10.28 -6.19 9.99
CA THR A 108 11.12 -5.77 11.12
C THR A 108 11.43 -6.98 12.00
N ARG A 109 12.71 -7.17 12.30
CA ARG A 109 13.15 -8.16 13.28
C ARG A 109 12.87 -7.63 14.70
N ARG A 110 12.15 -8.42 15.48
CA ARG A 110 11.79 -8.17 16.88
C ARG A 110 12.78 -8.81 17.84
#